data_AF-A0A2E6PTU2-F1
#
_entry.id   AF-A0A2E6PTU2-F1
#
_cell.length_a   1.000
_cell.length_b   1.000
_cell.length_c   1.000
_cell.angle_alpha   90.00
_cell.angle_beta   90.00
_cell.angle_gamma   90.00
#
_symmetry.space_group_name_H-M   'P 1'
#
loop_
_entity.id
_entity.type
_entity.pdbx_description
1 polymer ?
#
loop_
_entity_poly.entity_id
_entity_poly.type
_entity_poly.pdbx_seq_one_letter_code
_entity_poly.pdbx_strand_id
1 'polypeptide(L)'
;MAYNNMSGTVFLPAELRPRIDIAYANILSGNLSTSDAADVINVPRVSNATNNAILTNVNGDANNLVCESNLTFDGDTLAVVGEVSSSLNISASAFYGDGSNLINVRADNVVAEGPTNSLQFHDPSDGDLTGSINLTFSQDSLFLTGGLNITGGIELEGDFIPATANARDLGSPTKPWRALYISSSTIFFGSDSLSVEDGNMKFGSGSATKAFNVGHMHFRDRGIIMDQGRVFNLAAHQMRFHGGVAVKRNTISENHVMTNGEYLVAVQTDQLTGSNVTITLPPGNTVVDGQTFVIKDEGGLASSKPIRILTQADNLIDGQNSILLESPYAAITLYCDGSTKYFIC
;
A
#
# COMPACT_ATOMS: atom_id res chain seq x y z
N MET A 1 28.56 23.18 -105.77
CA MET A 1 29.40 22.56 -104.71
C MET A 1 29.38 21.07 -104.95
N ALA A 2 30.48 20.51 -105.44
CA ALA A 2 30.60 19.07 -105.66
C ALA A 2 30.92 18.41 -104.31
N TYR A 3 30.08 17.49 -103.85
CA TYR A 3 30.48 16.55 -102.80
C TYR A 3 30.85 15.24 -103.51
N ASN A 4 32.04 14.72 -103.20
CA ASN A 4 32.45 13.40 -103.66
C ASN A 4 31.81 12.37 -102.72
N ASN A 5 30.82 11.64 -103.22
CA ASN A 5 30.34 10.44 -102.54
C ASN A 5 31.31 9.30 -102.85
N MET A 6 32.29 9.06 -101.98
CA MET A 6 33.10 7.85 -102.08
C MET A 6 32.27 6.67 -101.58
N SER A 7 32.01 5.71 -102.48
CA SER A 7 31.44 4.40 -102.14
C SER A 7 32.45 3.30 -102.43
N GLY A 8 32.69 2.40 -101.47
CA GLY A 8 33.62 1.28 -101.60
C GLY A 8 34.68 1.25 -100.49
N THR A 9 35.40 0.12 -100.36
CA THR A 9 36.49 -0.04 -99.40
C THR A 9 37.67 0.85 -99.80
N VAL A 10 37.97 1.85 -98.97
CA VAL A 10 39.13 2.71 -99.16
C VAL A 10 40.33 2.06 -98.48
N PHE A 11 41.35 1.68 -99.25
CA PHE A 11 42.63 1.24 -98.72
C PHE A 11 43.43 2.46 -98.27
N LEU A 12 43.45 2.71 -96.97
CA LEU A 12 44.28 3.75 -96.35
C LEU A 12 45.71 3.22 -96.10
N PRO A 13 46.74 4.07 -96.21
CA PRO A 13 48.09 3.73 -95.78
C PRO A 13 48.14 3.51 -94.27
N ALA A 14 49.14 2.76 -93.80
CA ALA A 14 49.30 2.40 -92.38
C ALA A 14 49.40 3.60 -91.43
N GLU A 15 49.80 4.77 -91.92
CA GLU A 15 49.82 6.03 -91.17
C GLU A 15 49.47 7.20 -92.12
N LEU A 16 48.54 8.06 -91.71
CA LEU A 16 48.23 9.31 -92.41
C LEU A 16 49.04 10.45 -91.77
N ARG A 17 50.02 10.99 -92.50
CA ARG A 17 50.92 12.07 -92.01
C ARG A 17 50.56 13.43 -92.60
N PRO A 18 50.83 14.55 -91.91
CA PRO A 18 50.68 15.88 -92.48
C PRO A 18 51.58 16.10 -93.69
N ARG A 19 51.13 16.97 -94.59
CA ARG A 19 52.01 17.61 -95.58
C ARG A 19 53.07 18.41 -94.82
N ILE A 20 54.32 18.27 -95.24
CA ILE A 20 55.53 18.72 -94.52
C ILE A 20 55.64 20.25 -94.27
N ASP A 21 54.73 21.06 -94.83
CA ASP A 21 54.84 22.53 -94.90
C ASP A 21 53.81 23.31 -94.05
N ILE A 22 52.94 22.67 -93.25
CA ILE A 22 51.86 23.39 -92.53
C ILE A 22 51.79 22.93 -91.06
N ALA A 23 51.97 23.88 -90.13
CA ALA A 23 52.13 23.66 -88.69
C ALA A 23 50.81 23.59 -87.87
N TYR A 24 49.67 23.26 -88.50
CA TYR A 24 48.41 23.07 -87.78
C TYR A 24 47.95 21.62 -87.91
N ALA A 25 47.51 21.04 -86.78
CA ALA A 25 47.10 19.65 -86.67
C ALA A 25 46.09 19.26 -87.76
N ASN A 26 46.34 18.15 -88.46
CA ASN A 26 45.38 17.60 -89.42
C ASN A 26 44.14 17.15 -88.64
N ILE A 27 42.99 17.78 -88.85
CA ILE A 27 41.72 17.21 -88.42
C ILE A 27 41.29 16.23 -89.54
N LEU A 28 41.61 14.94 -89.37
CA LEU A 28 40.91 13.90 -90.12
C LEU A 28 39.50 13.78 -89.54
N SER A 29 38.55 14.57 -90.07
CA SER A 29 37.15 14.50 -89.64
C SER A 29 36.45 13.36 -90.37
N GLY A 30 36.51 12.17 -89.80
CA GLY A 30 35.66 11.03 -90.18
C GLY A 30 34.52 10.89 -89.18
N ASN A 31 33.32 10.54 -89.65
CA ASN A 31 32.24 10.22 -88.74
C ASN A 31 32.50 8.84 -88.13
N LEU A 32 32.77 8.76 -86.82
CA LEU A 32 33.07 7.53 -86.08
C LEU A 32 31.82 6.67 -85.81
N SER A 33 30.74 6.83 -86.59
CA SER A 33 29.46 6.21 -86.28
C SER A 33 29.34 4.73 -86.69
N THR A 34 30.31 4.16 -87.41
CA THR A 34 30.23 2.78 -87.93
C THR A 34 31.38 1.87 -87.50
N SER A 35 32.26 2.32 -86.59
CA SER A 35 33.34 1.52 -86.02
C SER A 35 32.96 1.10 -84.60
N ASP A 36 33.42 -0.07 -84.16
CA ASP A 36 33.35 -0.53 -82.76
C ASP A 36 34.32 0.24 -81.84
N ALA A 37 35.13 1.13 -82.42
CA ALA A 37 36.11 1.99 -81.77
C ALA A 37 37.15 1.24 -80.90
N ALA A 38 37.31 -0.07 -81.07
CA ALA A 38 38.16 -0.91 -80.23
C ALA A 38 39.65 -0.51 -80.28
N ASP A 39 40.13 -0.02 -81.44
CA ASP A 39 41.51 0.37 -81.69
C ASP A 39 41.73 1.90 -81.75
N VAL A 40 40.74 2.70 -81.38
CA VAL A 40 40.88 4.17 -81.37
C VAL A 40 41.76 4.58 -80.20
N ILE A 41 43.01 4.93 -80.50
CA ILE A 41 43.99 5.47 -79.56
C ILE A 41 43.74 6.96 -79.30
N ASN A 42 44.00 7.45 -78.08
CA ASN A 42 43.74 8.83 -77.61
C ASN A 42 42.25 9.23 -77.42
N VAL A 43 41.33 8.27 -77.29
CA VAL A 43 40.05 8.52 -76.62
C VAL A 43 40.33 8.74 -75.12
N PRO A 44 39.68 9.67 -74.41
CA PRO A 44 39.79 9.77 -72.96
C PRO A 44 39.53 8.40 -72.30
N ARG A 45 40.58 7.75 -71.79
CA ARG A 45 40.46 6.48 -71.07
C ARG A 45 39.96 6.80 -69.67
N VAL A 46 38.99 6.03 -69.18
CA VAL A 46 38.54 6.14 -67.79
C VAL A 46 39.72 5.91 -66.85
N SER A 47 39.87 6.78 -65.85
CA SER A 47 40.93 6.64 -64.86
C SER A 47 40.52 5.66 -63.75
N ASN A 48 41.51 5.06 -63.07
CA ASN A 48 41.29 4.16 -61.91
C ASN A 48 40.51 2.85 -62.20
N ALA A 49 40.73 2.24 -63.38
CA ALA A 49 40.04 1.02 -63.81
C ALA A 49 40.09 -0.09 -62.73
N THR A 50 38.95 -0.36 -62.12
CA THR A 50 38.74 -1.38 -61.09
C THR A 50 37.64 -2.32 -61.58
N ASN A 51 37.75 -3.61 -61.29
CA ASN A 51 36.73 -4.58 -61.71
C ASN A 51 35.36 -4.18 -61.17
N ASN A 52 34.33 -4.24 -62.02
CA ASN A 52 32.94 -3.91 -61.67
C ASN A 52 32.68 -2.47 -61.21
N ALA A 53 33.65 -1.56 -61.26
CA ALA A 53 33.47 -0.18 -60.81
C ALA A 53 32.53 0.61 -61.74
N ILE A 54 31.63 1.38 -61.13
CA ILE A 54 30.76 2.31 -61.84
C ILE A 54 31.57 3.55 -62.25
N LEU A 55 31.33 4.03 -63.47
CA LEU A 55 31.93 5.25 -64.00
C LEU A 55 31.11 6.46 -63.56
N THR A 56 31.77 7.44 -62.94
CA THR A 56 31.16 8.71 -62.54
C THR A 56 31.84 9.89 -63.25
N ASN A 57 31.11 11.00 -63.35
CA ASN A 57 31.66 12.30 -63.71
C ASN A 57 32.07 13.02 -62.42
N VAL A 58 33.36 13.30 -62.29
CA VAL A 58 33.90 13.99 -61.12
C VAL A 58 33.94 15.49 -61.34
N ASN A 59 33.38 16.26 -60.40
CA ASN A 59 33.27 17.73 -60.44
C ASN A 59 32.41 18.30 -61.59
N GLY A 60 31.66 17.46 -62.30
CA GLY A 60 30.79 17.89 -63.40
C GLY A 60 31.51 18.13 -64.73
N ASP A 61 32.80 17.82 -64.83
CA ASP A 61 33.55 17.87 -66.10
C ASP A 61 33.28 16.63 -66.94
N ALA A 62 32.58 16.81 -68.07
CA ALA A 62 32.25 15.73 -69.01
C ALA A 62 33.47 15.00 -69.60
N ASN A 63 34.68 15.55 -69.45
CA ASN A 63 35.91 14.93 -69.93
C ASN A 63 36.66 14.16 -68.84
N ASN A 64 36.20 14.22 -67.59
CA ASN A 64 36.84 13.57 -66.45
C ASN A 64 35.96 12.43 -65.90
N LEU A 65 36.05 11.28 -66.58
CA LEU A 65 35.37 10.05 -66.17
C LEU A 65 36.32 9.18 -65.33
N VAL A 66 35.83 8.76 -64.17
CA VAL A 66 36.61 7.98 -63.19
C VAL A 66 35.84 6.73 -62.82
N CYS A 67 36.55 5.61 -62.69
CA CYS A 67 36.01 4.40 -62.06
C CYS A 67 36.08 4.52 -60.53
N GLU A 68 34.92 4.52 -59.87
CA GLU A 68 34.83 4.61 -58.41
C GLU A 68 35.10 3.24 -57.78
N SER A 69 36.27 3.05 -57.18
CA SER A 69 36.62 1.77 -56.54
C SER A 69 35.74 1.42 -55.34
N ASN A 70 35.05 2.42 -54.76
CA ASN A 70 34.13 2.28 -53.64
C ASN A 70 32.66 2.09 -54.08
N LEU A 71 32.38 2.07 -55.39
CA LEU A 71 31.04 1.87 -55.95
C LEU A 71 31.11 0.83 -57.08
N THR A 72 30.82 -0.43 -56.77
CA THR A 72 30.95 -1.55 -57.71
C THR A 72 29.63 -2.30 -57.92
N PHE A 73 29.40 -2.82 -59.13
CA PHE A 73 28.25 -3.67 -59.47
C PHE A 73 28.72 -4.94 -60.20
N ASP A 74 28.56 -6.10 -59.56
CA ASP A 74 29.05 -7.39 -60.06
C ASP A 74 28.02 -8.20 -60.87
N GLY A 75 26.82 -7.64 -61.06
CA GLY A 75 25.68 -8.32 -61.70
C GLY A 75 24.57 -8.67 -60.71
N ASP A 76 24.91 -8.83 -59.43
CA ASP A 76 23.97 -9.21 -58.38
C ASP A 76 23.84 -8.11 -57.30
N THR A 77 24.96 -7.49 -56.91
CA THR A 77 25.01 -6.52 -55.79
C THR A 77 25.65 -5.20 -56.22
N LEU A 78 24.99 -4.09 -55.88
CA LEU A 78 25.61 -2.76 -55.87
C LEU A 78 26.28 -2.54 -54.51
N ALA A 79 27.61 -2.62 -54.46
CA ALA A 79 28.37 -2.37 -53.25
C ALA A 79 28.75 -0.88 -53.14
N VAL A 80 28.36 -0.25 -52.03
CA VAL A 80 28.76 1.12 -51.67
C VAL A 80 29.66 1.04 -50.44
N VAL A 81 30.94 1.31 -50.60
CA VAL A 81 31.90 1.42 -49.50
C VAL A 81 31.89 2.87 -49.01
N GLY A 82 30.97 3.18 -48.09
CA GLY A 82 30.78 4.52 -47.55
C GLY A 82 29.33 4.77 -47.13
N GLU A 83 28.97 6.05 -47.03
CA GLU A 83 27.61 6.48 -46.67
C GLU A 83 26.69 6.51 -47.90
N VAL A 84 25.43 6.13 -47.71
CA VAL A 84 24.36 6.35 -48.69
C VAL A 84 23.48 7.48 -48.16
N SER A 85 23.52 8.64 -48.82
CA SER A 85 22.63 9.76 -48.53
C SER A 85 21.44 9.74 -49.49
N SER A 86 20.23 9.55 -48.95
CA SER A 86 18.98 9.59 -49.71
C SER A 86 18.09 10.70 -49.17
N SER A 87 17.61 11.59 -50.04
CA SER A 87 16.64 12.63 -49.66
C SER A 87 15.19 12.14 -49.62
N LEU A 88 14.95 10.88 -49.99
CA LEU A 88 13.64 10.22 -50.02
C LEU A 88 13.74 8.83 -49.34
N ASN A 89 12.71 8.00 -49.53
CA ASN A 89 12.62 6.66 -48.95
C ASN A 89 13.61 5.67 -49.59
N ILE A 90 14.18 4.79 -48.78
CA ILE A 90 14.90 3.59 -49.22
C ILE A 90 13.94 2.40 -49.05
N SER A 91 13.63 1.71 -50.13
CA SER A 91 12.85 0.45 -50.10
C SER A 91 13.82 -0.72 -50.14
N ALA A 92 14.02 -1.39 -49.01
CA ALA A 92 14.87 -2.57 -48.88
C ALA A 92 14.11 -3.66 -48.12
N SER A 93 14.45 -4.93 -48.38
CA SER A 93 13.87 -6.07 -47.65
C SER A 93 14.39 -6.16 -46.21
N ALA A 94 15.58 -5.60 -45.93
CA ALA A 94 16.20 -5.56 -44.61
C ALA A 94 17.25 -4.44 -44.52
N PHE A 95 17.50 -3.97 -43.30
CA PHE A 95 18.67 -3.18 -42.94
C PHE A 95 19.51 -4.02 -41.97
N TYR A 96 20.79 -4.23 -42.29
CA TYR A 96 21.71 -5.00 -41.45
C TYR A 96 22.68 -4.06 -40.74
N GLY A 97 22.81 -4.20 -39.42
CA GLY A 97 23.64 -3.35 -38.58
C GLY A 97 23.22 -3.46 -37.10
N ASP A 98 23.79 -2.63 -36.24
CA ASP A 98 23.41 -2.54 -34.82
C ASP A 98 22.09 -1.78 -34.58
N GLY A 99 21.56 -1.12 -35.62
CA GLY A 99 20.28 -0.40 -35.60
C GLY A 99 20.25 0.82 -34.67
N SER A 100 21.35 1.15 -33.98
CA SER A 100 21.39 2.15 -32.90
C SER A 100 21.04 3.57 -33.36
N ASN A 101 21.18 3.84 -34.66
CA ASN A 101 20.88 5.12 -35.31
C ASN A 101 19.58 5.12 -36.12
N LEU A 102 18.80 4.03 -36.10
CA LEU A 102 17.47 4.00 -36.71
C LEU A 102 16.47 4.68 -35.77
N ILE A 103 16.21 5.96 -36.04
CA ILE A 103 15.22 6.76 -35.31
C ILE A 103 13.92 6.87 -36.11
N ASN A 104 12.81 7.23 -35.44
CA ASN A 104 11.48 7.39 -36.05
C ASN A 104 10.89 6.12 -36.70
N VAL A 105 11.27 4.95 -36.19
CA VAL A 105 10.59 3.69 -36.55
C VAL A 105 9.23 3.67 -35.85
N ARG A 106 8.15 3.75 -36.62
CA ARG A 106 6.79 3.62 -36.08
C ARG A 106 6.53 2.17 -35.68
N ALA A 107 6.10 1.98 -34.43
CA ALA A 107 5.92 0.66 -33.83
C ALA A 107 4.80 -0.20 -34.47
N ASP A 108 3.91 0.36 -35.30
CA ASP A 108 2.80 -0.37 -35.94
C ASP A 108 3.24 -1.61 -36.74
N ASN A 109 4.48 -1.65 -37.22
CA ASN A 109 5.06 -2.80 -37.93
C ASN A 109 6.21 -3.48 -37.16
N VAL A 110 6.48 -3.04 -35.93
CA VAL A 110 7.43 -3.69 -35.02
C VAL A 110 6.64 -4.74 -34.26
N VAL A 111 6.84 -6.01 -34.59
CA VAL A 111 6.24 -7.13 -33.85
C VAL A 111 7.04 -7.31 -32.58
N ALA A 112 6.47 -6.89 -31.45
CA ALA A 112 7.03 -7.18 -30.15
C ALA A 112 6.52 -8.55 -29.68
N GLU A 113 7.40 -9.38 -29.13
CA GLU A 113 7.05 -10.73 -28.70
C GLU A 113 6.17 -10.71 -27.43
N GLY A 114 5.40 -11.78 -27.20
CA GLY A 114 4.60 -11.96 -25.98
C GLY A 114 3.07 -11.84 -26.13
N PRO A 115 2.31 -12.08 -25.04
CA PRO A 115 0.86 -12.13 -25.10
C PRO A 115 0.23 -10.75 -25.26
N THR A 116 -0.99 -10.70 -25.79
CA THR A 116 -1.79 -9.47 -25.91
C THR A 116 -1.85 -8.75 -24.55
N ASN A 117 -1.74 -7.42 -24.58
CA ASN A 117 -1.76 -6.54 -23.41
C ASN A 117 -0.57 -6.68 -22.45
N SER A 118 0.44 -7.48 -22.76
CA SER A 118 1.65 -7.55 -21.93
C SER A 118 2.46 -6.25 -21.99
N LEU A 119 3.07 -5.91 -20.86
CA LEU A 119 4.06 -4.83 -20.83
C LEU A 119 5.39 -5.37 -21.38
N GLN A 120 5.98 -4.61 -22.31
CA GLN A 120 7.22 -4.96 -22.99
C GLN A 120 8.45 -4.66 -22.13
N PHE A 121 9.43 -5.55 -22.14
CA PHE A 121 10.71 -5.41 -21.47
C PHE A 121 11.83 -5.98 -22.34
N HIS A 122 13.08 -5.62 -22.01
CA HIS A 122 14.26 -6.13 -22.69
C HIS A 122 14.65 -7.50 -22.12
N ASP A 123 14.73 -8.50 -22.99
CA ASP A 123 15.27 -9.80 -22.62
C ASP A 123 16.81 -9.76 -22.73
N PRO A 124 17.56 -9.94 -21.63
CA PRO A 124 19.02 -9.89 -21.67
C PRO A 124 19.65 -11.12 -22.36
N SER A 125 18.87 -12.16 -22.69
CA SER A 125 19.40 -13.40 -23.27
C SER A 125 19.62 -13.32 -24.78
N ASP A 126 18.71 -12.66 -25.51
CA ASP A 126 18.77 -12.46 -26.95
C ASP A 126 18.81 -10.97 -27.36
N GLY A 127 18.47 -10.06 -26.44
CA GLY A 127 18.47 -8.63 -26.64
C GLY A 127 17.16 -8.06 -27.17
N ASP A 128 16.15 -8.91 -27.38
CA ASP A 128 14.89 -8.54 -28.00
C ASP A 128 13.94 -7.81 -27.03
N LEU A 129 12.94 -7.14 -27.62
CA LEU A 129 11.78 -6.62 -26.87
C LEU A 129 10.73 -7.73 -26.78
N THR A 130 10.45 -8.15 -25.55
CA THR A 130 9.50 -9.23 -25.26
C THR A 130 8.48 -8.83 -24.20
N GLY A 131 7.36 -9.55 -24.18
CA GLY A 131 6.18 -9.25 -23.38
C GLY A 131 6.11 -10.07 -22.09
N SER A 132 5.75 -9.40 -21.01
CA SER A 132 5.56 -10.04 -19.70
C SER A 132 4.28 -10.88 -19.64
N ILE A 133 4.45 -12.19 -19.40
CA ILE A 133 3.31 -13.11 -19.28
C ILE A 133 2.46 -12.82 -18.03
N ASN A 134 3.10 -12.36 -16.95
CA ASN A 134 2.43 -12.15 -15.66
C ASN A 134 2.07 -10.69 -15.40
N LEU A 135 2.40 -9.75 -16.29
CA LEU A 135 2.12 -8.32 -16.10
C LEU A 135 1.42 -7.77 -17.35
N THR A 136 0.10 -7.59 -17.26
CA THR A 136 -0.72 -7.20 -18.41
C THR A 136 -1.60 -5.99 -18.09
N PHE A 137 -1.87 -5.13 -19.06
CA PHE A 137 -2.74 -3.96 -18.91
C PHE A 137 -4.04 -4.13 -19.70
N SER A 138 -5.17 -4.27 -19.02
CA SER A 138 -6.47 -4.51 -19.65
C SER A 138 -7.54 -3.65 -19.02
N GLN A 139 -8.33 -2.95 -19.84
CA GLN A 139 -9.50 -2.16 -19.40
C GLN A 139 -9.19 -1.29 -18.17
N ASP A 140 -8.12 -0.50 -18.26
CA ASP A 140 -7.63 0.44 -17.23
C ASP A 140 -6.98 -0.17 -15.99
N SER A 141 -6.80 -1.50 -15.94
CA SER A 141 -6.20 -2.19 -14.80
C SER A 141 -4.88 -2.88 -15.18
N LEU A 142 -3.88 -2.74 -14.31
CA LEU A 142 -2.65 -3.52 -14.34
C LEU A 142 -2.86 -4.83 -13.58
N PHE A 143 -2.79 -5.94 -14.29
CA PHE A 143 -2.90 -7.28 -13.73
C PHE A 143 -1.52 -7.87 -13.49
N LEU A 144 -1.29 -8.33 -12.26
CA LEU A 144 -0.15 -9.15 -11.90
C LEU A 144 -0.63 -10.52 -11.44
N THR A 145 -0.38 -11.56 -12.23
CA THR A 145 -0.71 -12.95 -11.89
C THR A 145 0.40 -13.64 -11.08
N GLY A 146 1.57 -13.01 -10.97
CA GLY A 146 2.70 -13.44 -10.15
C GLY A 146 2.76 -12.77 -8.78
N GLY A 147 3.90 -12.93 -8.09
CA GLY A 147 4.19 -12.21 -6.85
C GLY A 147 4.74 -10.80 -7.09
N LEU A 148 4.45 -9.87 -6.19
CA LEU A 148 4.99 -8.51 -6.18
C LEU A 148 5.99 -8.35 -5.03
N ASN A 149 7.27 -8.09 -5.35
CA ASN A 149 8.29 -7.77 -4.35
C ASN A 149 8.56 -6.27 -4.36
N ILE A 150 8.28 -5.58 -3.25
CA ILE A 150 8.49 -4.15 -3.09
C ILE A 150 9.48 -3.94 -1.95
N THR A 151 10.60 -3.28 -2.24
CA THR A 151 11.64 -2.95 -1.25
C THR A 151 11.38 -1.62 -0.55
N GLY A 152 10.59 -0.74 -1.17
CA GLY A 152 10.14 0.54 -0.63
C GLY A 152 8.80 0.47 0.10
N GLY A 153 8.21 1.63 0.33
CA GLY A 153 6.83 1.75 0.81
C GLY A 153 5.80 1.58 -0.31
N ILE A 154 4.56 1.29 0.08
CA ILE A 154 3.39 1.34 -0.79
C ILE A 154 2.53 2.50 -0.30
N GLU A 155 2.26 3.48 -1.16
CA GLU A 155 1.28 4.53 -0.93
C GLU A 155 0.05 4.23 -1.79
N LEU A 156 -1.13 4.29 -1.18
CA LEU A 156 -2.41 3.97 -1.83
C LEU A 156 -3.37 5.11 -1.57
N GLU A 157 -4.00 5.63 -2.63
CA GLU A 157 -5.12 6.55 -2.52
C GLU A 157 -6.46 5.82 -2.30
N GLY A 158 -6.49 4.50 -2.55
CA GLY A 158 -7.65 3.63 -2.38
C GLY A 158 -7.45 2.50 -1.37
N ASP A 159 -8.36 1.53 -1.40
CA ASP A 159 -8.40 0.42 -0.44
C ASP A 159 -7.48 -0.74 -0.82
N PHE A 160 -7.02 -1.48 0.19
CA PHE A 160 -6.36 -2.78 0.00
C PHE A 160 -7.38 -3.92 0.20
N ILE A 161 -7.93 -4.44 -0.90
CA ILE A 161 -9.06 -5.38 -0.89
C ILE A 161 -8.63 -6.76 -1.41
N PRO A 162 -8.83 -7.86 -0.65
CA PRO A 162 -8.59 -9.20 -1.16
C PRO A 162 -9.66 -9.62 -2.18
N ALA A 163 -9.26 -10.28 -3.25
CA ALA A 163 -10.18 -10.78 -4.29
C ALA A 163 -11.18 -11.84 -3.78
N THR A 164 -10.91 -12.46 -2.63
CA THR A 164 -11.80 -13.46 -2.02
C THR A 164 -11.84 -13.26 -0.50
N ALA A 165 -13.05 -13.17 0.06
CA ALA A 165 -13.24 -13.00 1.50
C ALA A 165 -12.62 -14.16 2.29
N ASN A 166 -11.97 -13.84 3.42
CA ASN A 166 -11.39 -14.79 4.37
C ASN A 166 -10.33 -15.76 3.79
N ALA A 167 -9.73 -15.44 2.64
CA ALA A 167 -8.83 -16.34 1.94
C ALA A 167 -7.36 -15.90 1.93
N ARG A 168 -7.02 -14.70 2.43
CA ARG A 168 -5.68 -14.12 2.37
C ARG A 168 -5.31 -13.51 3.73
N ASP A 169 -4.04 -13.66 4.09
CA ASP A 169 -3.47 -13.11 5.32
C ASP A 169 -2.72 -11.80 5.04
N LEU A 170 -2.70 -10.93 6.05
CA LEU A 170 -1.78 -9.79 6.10
C LEU A 170 -0.52 -10.19 6.88
N GLY A 171 0.52 -10.60 6.15
CA GLY A 171 1.76 -11.11 6.72
C GLY A 171 1.71 -12.63 6.95
N SER A 172 2.67 -13.15 7.72
CA SER A 172 2.73 -14.57 8.08
C SER A 172 3.39 -14.76 9.46
N PRO A 173 3.35 -15.98 10.06
CA PRO A 173 4.03 -16.24 11.33
C PRO A 173 5.55 -15.97 11.32
N THR A 174 6.20 -16.03 10.15
CA THR A 174 7.63 -15.74 10.00
C THR A 174 7.93 -14.36 9.42
N LYS A 175 6.90 -13.65 8.94
CA LYS A 175 6.99 -12.31 8.37
C LYS A 175 5.84 -11.43 8.91
N PRO A 176 5.81 -11.14 10.22
CA PRO A 176 4.81 -10.27 10.79
C PRO A 176 5.09 -8.80 10.45
N TRP A 177 4.03 -8.00 10.45
CA TRP A 177 4.18 -6.54 10.46
C TRP A 177 4.71 -6.08 11.81
N ARG A 178 5.63 -5.11 11.81
CA ARG A 178 6.18 -4.55 13.05
C ARG A 178 5.10 -3.84 13.88
N ALA A 179 4.22 -3.08 13.23
CA ALA A 179 3.14 -2.33 13.86
C ALA A 179 2.02 -2.03 12.84
N LEU A 180 0.78 -1.95 13.33
CA LEU A 180 -0.39 -1.49 12.58
C LEU A 180 -0.85 -0.15 13.18
N TYR A 181 -0.75 0.92 12.40
CA TYR A 181 -1.20 2.26 12.80
C TYR A 181 -2.53 2.57 12.10
N ILE A 182 -3.58 2.86 12.87
CA ILE A 182 -4.92 3.19 12.39
C ILE A 182 -5.38 4.47 13.12
N SER A 183 -5.89 5.46 12.37
CA SER A 183 -6.01 6.83 12.88
C SER A 183 -7.22 7.09 13.78
N SER A 184 -8.39 6.48 13.53
CA SER A 184 -9.58 6.99 14.25
C SER A 184 -10.80 6.11 14.48
N SER A 185 -10.98 4.87 14.00
CA SER A 185 -12.30 4.26 14.30
C SER A 185 -12.44 2.77 14.51
N THR A 186 -11.85 1.85 13.76
CA THR A 186 -12.21 0.42 13.96
C THR A 186 -11.25 -0.58 13.36
N ILE A 187 -10.93 -1.66 14.10
CA ILE A 187 -10.60 -2.98 13.54
C ILE A 187 -11.85 -3.84 13.60
N PHE A 188 -12.30 -4.41 12.47
CA PHE A 188 -13.45 -5.31 12.44
C PHE A 188 -13.02 -6.75 12.64
N PHE A 189 -13.70 -7.46 13.54
CA PHE A 189 -13.62 -8.90 13.73
C PHE A 189 -14.98 -9.50 13.36
N GLY A 190 -15.10 -9.97 12.11
CA GLY A 190 -16.41 -10.31 11.55
C GLY A 190 -17.28 -9.07 11.42
N SER A 191 -18.44 -9.04 12.07
CA SER A 191 -19.32 -7.87 12.11
C SER A 191 -19.02 -6.90 13.25
N ASP A 192 -18.18 -7.28 14.21
CA ASP A 192 -17.96 -6.51 15.43
C ASP A 192 -16.73 -5.62 15.33
N SER A 193 -16.82 -4.43 15.92
CA SER A 193 -15.78 -3.43 15.86
C SER A 193 -14.95 -3.40 17.15
N LEU A 194 -13.66 -3.15 17.00
CA LEU A 194 -12.79 -2.69 18.06
C LEU A 194 -12.43 -1.23 17.79
N SER A 195 -13.02 -0.33 18.56
CA SER A 195 -12.94 1.11 18.35
C SER A 195 -12.33 1.84 19.54
N VAL A 196 -11.90 3.09 19.31
CA VAL A 196 -11.61 4.03 20.39
C VAL A 196 -12.64 5.15 20.31
N GLU A 197 -13.40 5.33 21.38
CA GLU A 197 -14.42 6.38 21.50
C GLU A 197 -14.34 6.94 22.92
N ASP A 198 -14.43 8.25 23.07
CA ASP A 198 -14.28 8.96 24.36
C ASP A 198 -12.96 8.65 25.08
N GLY A 199 -11.88 8.40 24.33
CA GLY A 199 -10.58 8.03 24.88
C GLY A 199 -10.49 6.60 25.43
N ASN A 200 -11.54 5.79 25.29
CA ASN A 200 -11.60 4.41 25.76
C ASN A 200 -11.70 3.41 24.62
N MET A 201 -11.07 2.25 24.78
CA MET A 201 -11.21 1.11 23.88
C MET A 201 -12.58 0.46 24.07
N LYS A 202 -13.37 0.33 23.01
CA LYS A 202 -14.71 -0.28 23.01
C LYS A 202 -14.76 -1.47 22.05
N PHE A 203 -15.47 -2.52 22.44
CA PHE A 203 -15.78 -3.67 21.58
C PHE A 203 -17.26 -3.65 21.16
N GLY A 204 -17.56 -4.22 19.99
CA GLY A 204 -18.92 -4.38 19.48
C GLY A 204 -19.62 -3.04 19.34
N SER A 205 -18.91 -2.02 18.87
CA SER A 205 -19.38 -0.63 18.70
C SER A 205 -20.04 -0.04 19.94
N GLY A 206 -19.51 -0.35 21.13
CA GLY A 206 -20.06 0.14 22.40
C GLY A 206 -21.35 -0.56 22.85
N SER A 207 -21.69 -1.71 22.26
CA SER A 207 -22.86 -2.51 22.64
C SER A 207 -22.81 -2.92 24.10
N ALA A 208 -23.90 -2.67 24.84
CA ALA A 208 -24.03 -3.06 26.25
C ALA A 208 -24.22 -4.59 26.46
N THR A 209 -24.45 -5.34 25.38
CA THR A 209 -24.69 -6.79 25.45
C THR A 209 -23.53 -7.62 24.92
N LYS A 210 -22.55 -6.99 24.26
CA LYS A 210 -21.34 -7.65 23.77
C LYS A 210 -20.21 -7.36 24.74
N ALA A 211 -19.36 -8.34 24.97
CA ALA A 211 -18.25 -8.22 25.90
C ALA A 211 -17.05 -9.03 25.43
N PHE A 212 -15.89 -8.72 25.99
CA PHE A 212 -14.73 -9.58 25.87
C PHE A 212 -14.88 -10.78 26.80
N ASN A 213 -14.77 -11.99 26.26
CA ASN A 213 -14.54 -13.18 27.06
C ASN A 213 -13.03 -13.29 27.32
N VAL A 214 -12.58 -12.87 28.50
CA VAL A 214 -11.16 -12.86 28.88
C VAL A 214 -10.90 -13.95 29.90
N GLY A 215 -10.01 -14.91 29.58
CA GLY A 215 -9.67 -15.99 30.52
C GLY A 215 -8.93 -15.51 31.77
N HIS A 216 -7.99 -14.55 31.60
CA HIS A 216 -7.25 -13.94 32.70
C HIS A 216 -7.15 -12.43 32.50
N MET A 217 -7.65 -11.68 33.48
CA MET A 217 -7.54 -10.21 33.50
C MET A 217 -6.61 -9.81 34.65
N HIS A 218 -5.52 -9.11 34.34
CA HIS A 218 -4.53 -8.65 35.32
C HIS A 218 -4.43 -7.12 35.29
N PHE A 219 -4.81 -6.48 36.39
CA PHE A 219 -4.67 -5.03 36.58
C PHE A 219 -3.40 -4.75 37.38
N ARG A 220 -2.47 -3.96 36.84
CA ARG A 220 -1.15 -3.70 37.48
C ARG A 220 -1.11 -2.50 38.41
N ASP A 221 -2.01 -1.53 38.22
CA ASP A 221 -2.00 -0.27 38.98
C ASP A 221 -3.25 -0.15 39.87
N ARG A 222 -4.21 0.70 39.48
CA ARG A 222 -5.35 1.11 40.32
C ARG A 222 -6.55 0.15 40.27
N GLY A 223 -6.37 -1.06 39.74
CA GLY A 223 -7.46 -2.04 39.62
C GLY A 223 -8.61 -1.56 38.73
N ILE A 224 -9.83 -1.92 39.11
CA ILE A 224 -11.08 -1.46 38.48
C ILE A 224 -11.58 -0.23 39.27
N ILE A 225 -11.70 0.91 38.60
CA ILE A 225 -12.32 2.12 39.16
C ILE A 225 -13.70 2.28 38.51
N MET A 226 -14.71 2.55 39.32
CA MET A 226 -16.06 2.84 38.86
C MET A 226 -16.51 4.21 39.32
N ASP A 227 -17.34 4.87 38.52
CA ASP A 227 -17.99 6.12 38.90
C ASP A 227 -18.91 5.91 40.12
N GLN A 228 -19.08 6.94 40.94
CA GLN A 228 -19.94 6.89 42.11
C GLN A 228 -21.38 6.47 41.73
N GLY A 229 -21.95 5.52 42.46
CA GLY A 229 -23.30 5.00 42.22
C GLY A 229 -23.39 3.87 41.18
N ARG A 230 -22.27 3.44 40.58
CA ARG A 230 -22.19 2.22 39.79
C ARG A 230 -21.85 1.01 40.67
N VAL A 231 -22.42 -0.14 40.30
CA VAL A 231 -22.19 -1.42 40.98
C VAL A 231 -21.19 -2.24 40.19
N PHE A 232 -20.16 -2.76 40.87
CA PHE A 232 -19.34 -3.83 40.31
C PHE A 232 -20.06 -5.16 40.50
N ASN A 233 -20.78 -5.61 39.47
CA ASN A 233 -21.44 -6.90 39.50
C ASN A 233 -20.44 -8.01 39.12
N LEU A 234 -20.03 -8.80 40.11
CA LEU A 234 -19.17 -9.96 39.91
C LEU A 234 -19.96 -11.25 40.14
N ALA A 235 -20.48 -11.84 39.07
CA ALA A 235 -21.18 -13.12 39.08
C ALA A 235 -20.20 -14.31 39.13
N ALA A 236 -19.29 -14.31 40.11
CA ALA A 236 -18.33 -15.39 40.31
C ALA A 236 -18.87 -16.46 41.25
N HIS A 237 -18.54 -17.73 41.00
CA HIS A 237 -18.84 -18.82 41.93
C HIS A 237 -18.18 -18.61 43.31
N GLN A 238 -16.95 -18.07 43.31
CA GLN A 238 -16.21 -17.70 44.52
C GLN A 238 -15.38 -16.44 44.28
N MET A 239 -15.23 -15.64 45.32
CA MET A 239 -14.30 -14.51 45.38
C MET A 239 -13.24 -14.81 46.44
N ARG A 240 -11.96 -14.65 46.09
CA ARG A 240 -10.84 -14.84 47.04
C ARG A 240 -10.06 -13.54 47.18
N PHE A 241 -9.97 -13.05 48.40
CA PHE A 241 -9.11 -11.93 48.78
C PHE A 241 -7.87 -12.48 49.48
N HIS A 242 -6.68 -12.22 48.93
CA HIS A 242 -5.43 -12.69 49.53
C HIS A 242 -4.94 -11.79 50.68
N GLY A 243 -5.39 -10.53 50.69
CA GLY A 243 -5.16 -9.57 51.76
C GLY A 243 -6.47 -9.15 52.45
N GLY A 244 -6.39 -8.11 53.27
CA GLY A 244 -7.56 -7.54 53.93
C GLY A 244 -8.53 -6.86 52.95
N VAL A 245 -9.81 -6.84 53.29
CA VAL A 245 -10.84 -6.06 52.60
C VAL A 245 -11.02 -4.75 53.37
N ALA A 246 -10.77 -3.63 52.70
CA ALA A 246 -11.06 -2.31 53.24
C ALA A 246 -12.45 -1.86 52.75
N VAL A 247 -13.29 -1.49 53.70
CA VAL A 247 -14.63 -0.92 53.45
C VAL A 247 -14.64 0.52 53.92
N LYS A 248 -15.52 1.35 53.32
CA LYS A 248 -15.68 2.74 53.76
C LYS A 248 -16.23 2.75 55.19
N ARG A 249 -15.44 3.28 56.14
CA ARG A 249 -15.86 3.58 57.51
C ARG A 249 -16.48 4.98 57.57
N ASN A 250 -17.78 5.08 57.83
CA ASN A 250 -18.43 6.35 58.12
C ASN A 250 -18.47 6.58 59.64
N THR A 251 -17.82 7.64 60.12
CA THR A 251 -17.77 7.95 61.55
C THR A 251 -18.79 9.02 61.88
N ILE A 252 -19.65 8.78 62.88
CA ILE A 252 -20.75 9.69 63.23
C ILE A 252 -20.79 9.95 64.74
N SER A 253 -21.20 11.15 65.11
CA SER A 253 -21.35 11.63 66.50
C SER A 253 -22.64 12.42 66.70
N GLU A 254 -23.64 12.17 65.83
CA GLU A 254 -24.97 12.77 65.87
C GLU A 254 -25.95 11.83 65.13
N ASN A 255 -27.24 12.19 65.11
CA ASN A 255 -28.24 11.41 64.38
C ASN A 255 -27.85 11.30 62.90
N HIS A 256 -27.91 10.10 62.34
CA HIS A 256 -27.46 9.82 60.98
C HIS A 256 -28.54 9.11 60.18
N VAL A 257 -28.71 9.48 58.91
CA VAL A 257 -29.55 8.76 57.95
C VAL A 257 -28.63 8.02 56.99
N MET A 258 -28.66 6.69 57.06
CA MET A 258 -27.79 5.85 56.27
C MET A 258 -28.17 5.89 54.79
N THR A 259 -27.16 5.84 53.93
CA THR A 259 -27.31 5.72 52.47
C THR A 259 -27.03 4.29 52.01
N ASN A 260 -27.54 3.92 50.83
CA ASN A 260 -27.27 2.61 50.23
C ASN A 260 -25.80 2.41 49.78
N GLY A 261 -24.93 3.41 49.91
CA GLY A 261 -23.49 3.27 49.67
C GLY A 261 -22.66 2.95 50.91
N GLU A 262 -23.27 2.84 52.09
CA GLU A 262 -22.57 2.60 53.34
C GLU A 262 -22.52 1.12 53.70
N TYR A 263 -21.43 0.73 54.37
CA TYR A 263 -21.24 -0.61 54.89
C TYR A 263 -20.94 -0.57 56.38
N LEU A 264 -19.94 0.22 56.82
CA LEU A 264 -19.56 0.33 58.23
C LEU A 264 -19.89 1.73 58.77
N VAL A 265 -20.75 1.79 59.77
CA VAL A 265 -21.07 2.99 60.55
C VAL A 265 -20.47 2.88 61.95
N ALA A 266 -19.51 3.75 62.22
CA ALA A 266 -18.76 3.84 63.46
C ALA A 266 -19.33 4.98 64.33
N VAL A 267 -20.04 4.62 65.39
CA VAL A 267 -20.75 5.55 66.28
C VAL A 267 -19.85 5.95 67.44
N GLN A 268 -19.56 7.24 67.58
CA GLN A 268 -18.76 7.82 68.66
C GLN A 268 -19.67 8.27 69.81
N THR A 269 -20.18 7.32 70.59
CA THR A 269 -21.14 7.60 71.68
C THR A 269 -20.56 8.49 72.80
N ASP A 270 -19.25 8.47 73.00
CA ASP A 270 -18.50 9.33 73.90
C ASP A 270 -18.54 10.81 73.50
N GLN A 271 -18.59 11.08 72.20
CA GLN A 271 -18.64 12.43 71.62
C GLN A 271 -20.07 12.98 71.46
N LEU A 272 -21.11 12.20 71.81
CA LEU A 272 -22.50 12.67 71.71
C LEU A 272 -22.78 13.78 72.72
N THR A 273 -23.44 14.86 72.27
CA THR A 273 -23.96 15.90 73.16
C THR A 273 -25.32 15.52 73.76
N GLY A 274 -26.07 14.64 73.10
CA GLY A 274 -27.38 14.14 73.55
C GLY A 274 -27.31 12.86 74.39
N SER A 275 -28.46 12.46 74.93
CA SER A 275 -28.63 11.23 75.72
C SER A 275 -28.83 9.96 74.88
N ASN A 276 -28.89 10.06 73.56
CA ASN A 276 -28.96 8.93 72.63
C ASN A 276 -28.51 9.39 71.23
N VAL A 277 -28.35 8.44 70.33
CA VAL A 277 -28.16 8.69 68.89
C VAL A 277 -29.10 7.79 68.10
N THR A 278 -29.74 8.34 67.08
CA THR A 278 -30.61 7.60 66.17
C THR A 278 -29.90 7.41 64.82
N ILE A 279 -29.73 6.14 64.43
CA ILE A 279 -29.29 5.73 63.10
C ILE A 279 -30.52 5.30 62.34
N THR A 280 -30.83 5.99 61.26
CA THR A 280 -31.99 5.69 60.44
C THR A 280 -31.55 4.90 59.21
N LEU A 281 -32.03 3.68 59.06
CA LEU A 281 -31.72 2.83 57.90
C LEU A 281 -32.34 3.43 56.61
N PRO A 282 -31.72 3.19 55.44
CA PRO A 282 -32.33 3.58 54.17
C PRO A 282 -33.66 2.84 53.95
N PRO A 283 -34.52 3.30 53.02
CA PRO A 283 -35.67 2.52 52.58
C PRO A 283 -35.20 1.23 51.90
N GLY A 284 -35.71 0.07 52.32
CA GLY A 284 -35.25 -1.25 51.85
C GLY A 284 -35.37 -1.46 50.34
N ASN A 285 -36.34 -0.83 49.68
CA ASN A 285 -36.53 -0.90 48.22
C ASN A 285 -35.46 -0.13 47.43
N THR A 286 -34.58 0.62 48.11
CA THR A 286 -33.43 1.31 47.52
C THR A 286 -32.10 0.60 47.74
N VAL A 287 -32.14 -0.53 48.45
CA VAL A 287 -31.00 -1.35 48.85
C VAL A 287 -30.95 -2.60 47.98
N VAL A 288 -29.75 -3.10 47.68
CA VAL A 288 -29.61 -4.35 46.91
C VAL A 288 -29.95 -5.54 47.81
N ASP A 289 -30.67 -6.54 47.29
CA ASP A 289 -30.96 -7.79 48.01
C ASP A 289 -29.66 -8.43 48.54
N GLY A 290 -29.65 -8.74 49.84
CA GLY A 290 -28.49 -9.26 50.57
C GLY A 290 -27.46 -8.21 51.00
N GLN A 291 -27.64 -6.93 50.70
CA GLN A 291 -26.69 -5.88 51.12
C GLN A 291 -26.61 -5.80 52.65
N THR A 292 -25.37 -5.85 53.16
CA THR A 292 -25.05 -5.87 54.59
C THR A 292 -24.64 -4.49 55.11
N PHE A 293 -25.06 -4.19 56.33
CA PHE A 293 -24.68 -3.02 57.10
C PHE A 293 -24.11 -3.46 58.46
N VAL A 294 -23.05 -2.80 58.91
CA VAL A 294 -22.43 -2.99 60.22
C VAL A 294 -22.50 -1.67 60.96
N ILE A 295 -23.14 -1.68 62.13
CA ILE A 295 -23.21 -0.52 63.03
C ILE A 295 -22.46 -0.89 64.30
N LYS A 296 -21.47 -0.08 64.65
CA LYS A 296 -20.56 -0.33 65.77
C LYS A 296 -20.54 0.86 66.71
N ASP A 297 -20.78 0.63 68.00
CA ASP A 297 -20.37 1.56 69.05
C ASP A 297 -18.85 1.49 69.19
N GLU A 298 -18.18 2.59 68.88
CA GLU A 298 -16.74 2.74 69.11
C GLU A 298 -16.43 3.70 70.27
N GLY A 299 -17.41 4.52 70.68
CA GLY A 299 -17.27 5.43 71.82
C GLY A 299 -17.49 4.77 73.19
N GLY A 300 -18.14 3.60 73.23
CA GLY A 300 -18.25 2.77 74.43
C GLY A 300 -19.25 3.28 75.49
N LEU A 301 -20.08 4.27 75.18
CA LEU A 301 -21.07 4.83 76.10
C LEU A 301 -22.52 4.39 75.79
N ALA A 302 -22.74 3.36 74.97
CA ALA A 302 -24.08 2.88 74.63
C ALA A 302 -24.96 2.53 75.84
N SER A 303 -24.39 2.17 77.00
CA SER A 303 -25.17 1.93 78.24
C SER A 303 -25.80 3.18 78.85
N SER A 304 -25.23 4.35 78.57
CA SER A 304 -25.71 5.65 79.04
C SER A 304 -26.29 6.51 77.92
N LYS A 305 -25.90 6.23 76.68
CA LYS A 305 -26.33 6.90 75.45
C LYS A 305 -26.64 5.86 74.38
N PRO A 306 -27.78 5.15 74.49
CA PRO A 306 -28.09 4.04 73.62
C PRO A 306 -28.17 4.45 72.15
N ILE A 307 -27.75 3.55 71.27
CA ILE A 307 -27.81 3.71 69.82
C ILE A 307 -29.13 3.12 69.36
N ARG A 308 -30.07 3.97 68.95
CA ARG A 308 -31.34 3.53 68.37
C ARG A 308 -31.18 3.35 66.87
N ILE A 309 -31.39 2.14 66.38
CA ILE A 309 -31.49 1.87 64.96
C ILE A 309 -32.97 1.88 64.58
N LEU A 310 -33.33 2.74 63.66
CA LEU A 310 -34.71 3.05 63.28
C LEU A 310 -34.90 2.75 61.78
N THR A 311 -36.00 2.12 61.42
CA THR A 311 -36.42 1.99 60.01
C THR A 311 -37.20 3.22 59.54
N GLN A 312 -37.36 3.36 58.23
CA GLN A 312 -38.24 4.37 57.62
C GLN A 312 -39.43 3.70 56.93
N ALA A 313 -40.54 4.43 56.78
CA ALA A 313 -41.77 3.93 56.13
C ALA A 313 -42.25 2.61 56.78
N ASP A 314 -42.69 1.65 55.97
CA ASP A 314 -43.23 0.35 56.41
C ASP A 314 -42.14 -0.72 56.59
N ASN A 315 -40.86 -0.31 56.67
CA ASN A 315 -39.76 -1.24 56.81
C ASN A 315 -39.63 -1.79 58.23
N LEU A 316 -39.23 -3.04 58.37
CA LEU A 316 -39.10 -3.73 59.66
C LEU A 316 -37.72 -4.38 59.83
N ILE A 317 -37.15 -4.31 61.03
CA ILE A 317 -35.98 -5.08 61.49
C ILE A 317 -36.51 -6.24 62.33
N ASP A 318 -36.44 -7.46 61.81
CA ASP A 318 -36.99 -8.67 62.47
C ASP A 318 -38.41 -8.47 63.05
N GLY A 319 -39.26 -7.79 62.27
CA GLY A 319 -40.64 -7.48 62.64
C GLY A 319 -40.84 -6.24 63.53
N GLN A 320 -39.78 -5.51 63.88
CA GLN A 320 -39.82 -4.30 64.69
C GLN A 320 -39.49 -3.05 63.87
N ASN A 321 -40.04 -1.89 64.23
CA ASN A 321 -39.70 -0.62 63.59
C ASN A 321 -38.34 -0.05 64.06
N SER A 322 -37.84 -0.53 65.20
CA SER A 322 -36.57 -0.07 65.76
C SER A 322 -35.99 -1.06 66.75
N ILE A 323 -34.67 -0.99 66.92
CA ILE A 323 -33.92 -1.72 67.94
C ILE A 323 -32.95 -0.78 68.66
N LEU A 324 -32.47 -1.18 69.84
CA LEU A 324 -31.51 -0.42 70.65
C LEU A 324 -30.25 -1.24 70.88
N LEU A 325 -29.08 -0.62 70.73
CA LEU A 325 -27.83 -1.12 71.30
C LEU A 325 -27.55 -0.39 72.60
N GLU A 326 -27.49 -1.14 73.69
CA GLU A 326 -27.30 -0.63 75.05
C GLU A 326 -26.01 -1.13 75.71
N SER A 327 -25.31 -2.07 75.08
CA SER A 327 -24.03 -2.58 75.61
C SER A 327 -22.86 -1.73 75.09
N PRO A 328 -21.95 -1.25 75.98
CA PRO A 328 -20.72 -0.57 75.57
C PRO A 328 -19.95 -1.34 74.51
N TYR A 329 -19.53 -0.66 73.45
CA TYR A 329 -18.81 -1.25 72.32
C TYR A 329 -19.58 -2.34 71.57
N ALA A 330 -20.92 -2.37 71.67
CA ALA A 330 -21.72 -3.31 70.92
C ALA A 330 -21.60 -3.10 69.41
N ALA A 331 -21.73 -4.19 68.66
CA ALA A 331 -21.83 -4.18 67.21
C ALA A 331 -23.09 -4.92 66.81
N ILE A 332 -23.69 -4.51 65.70
CA ILE A 332 -24.73 -5.26 65.04
C ILE A 332 -24.47 -5.32 63.55
N THR A 333 -24.75 -6.47 62.97
CA THR A 333 -24.74 -6.68 61.53
C THR A 333 -26.17 -6.94 61.09
N LEU A 334 -26.57 -6.27 60.02
CA LEU A 334 -27.92 -6.33 59.45
C LEU A 334 -27.78 -6.58 57.96
N TYR A 335 -28.72 -7.29 57.34
CA TYR A 335 -28.86 -7.30 55.88
C TYR A 335 -30.30 -7.04 55.46
N CYS A 336 -30.49 -6.59 54.22
CA CYS A 336 -31.81 -6.27 53.66
C CYS A 336 -32.22 -7.28 52.57
N ASP A 337 -33.52 -7.51 52.40
CA ASP A 337 -34.08 -8.29 51.27
C ASP A 337 -34.24 -7.48 49.97
N GLY A 338 -33.76 -6.23 49.94
CA GLY A 338 -33.98 -5.31 48.83
C GLY A 338 -35.44 -4.87 48.65
N SER A 339 -36.29 -5.06 49.65
CA SER A 339 -37.70 -4.71 49.62
C SER A 339 -38.12 -3.94 50.88
N THR A 340 -38.57 -4.63 51.93
CA THR A 340 -39.13 -3.98 53.13
C THR A 340 -38.54 -4.49 54.43
N LYS A 341 -37.66 -5.50 54.39
CA LYS A 341 -37.20 -6.17 55.61
C LYS A 341 -35.70 -6.06 55.79
N TYR A 342 -35.33 -5.88 57.04
CA TYR A 342 -34.00 -6.00 57.58
C TYR A 342 -33.95 -7.16 58.56
N PHE A 343 -32.86 -7.90 58.54
CA PHE A 343 -32.64 -9.07 59.38
C PHE A 343 -31.34 -8.92 60.15
N ILE A 344 -31.35 -9.33 61.42
CA ILE A 344 -30.15 -9.38 62.26
C ILE A 344 -29.42 -10.71 61.99
N CYS A 345 -28.09 -10.65 61.91
CA CYS A 345 -27.23 -11.82 61.72
C CYS A 345 -26.07 -11.87 62.72
#